data_AF-A0A3N9VPR7-F1
#
_entry.id   AF-A0A3N9VPR7-F1
#
_cell.length_a   1.000
_cell.length_b   1.000
_cell.length_c   1.000
_cell.angle_alpha   90.00
_cell.angle_beta   90.00
_cell.angle_gamma   90.00
#
_symmetry.space_group_name_H-M   'P 1'
#
loop_
_entity.id
_entity.type
_entity.pdbx_description
1 polymer ?
#
loop_
_entity_poly.entity_id
_entity_poly.type
_entity_poly.pdbx_seq_one_letter_code
_entity_poly.pdbx_strand_id
1 'polypeptide(L)'
;MGEDSPAPRYSLTNGMYSSMRHYIIGTAATLLLYYALFLYLGMILVEHCSLPLVIALLIPLFLFLLQYLLFPKIADGICSPIEWQKDDTPYPEIKEVLEGSKNKGLLKPPAWGISPSPFPAVFTYGHHRGNCRIILSSGLCEVLSPEERKCIIAHELNHITTGDFLSIMCTGLLPLLLFLFSWNILLVGIGLRQLKSTRTLALFGLILWGISKILYFMLYFASRAREYMTILQSAEDRVLYDTALAKIIKAQSECIVKNENGLKRALALNFLGNMDPWRSFRDTLDSPSPAAARNDGLFSDNPWNSYFELFFSHPLQRIQEIPAGEKKKGSARTLLFTKEMVLYALPLMSLIVLIFVPHFHLGSIGGAILLWGFTFSLVLAKQYPRIKPSSAADISSHSHISALSGTPMRLKGILTQKEIFSFFPHLLFLQCQDMELPAEIKALSPAENIYDDMHIDGEVEISGWLRRNPYNYIEVKEIRRSSRKKIFSSQYILCKFFIAYGSIFLGLFLMILQQREG
;
A
#
# COMPACT_ATOMS: atom_id res chain seq x y z
N MET A 1 36.84 33.64 -19.64
CA MET A 1 36.52 32.31 -20.18
C MET A 1 36.54 31.36 -19.00
N GLY A 2 35.38 31.14 -18.38
CA GLY A 2 35.25 30.15 -17.30
C GLY A 2 35.04 28.80 -17.95
N GLU A 3 35.89 27.83 -17.60
CA GLU A 3 35.69 26.43 -17.98
C GLU A 3 34.38 25.94 -17.37
N ASP A 4 33.42 25.59 -18.23
CA ASP A 4 32.26 24.78 -17.89
C ASP A 4 32.77 23.46 -17.28
N SER A 5 32.66 23.35 -15.96
CA SER A 5 32.85 22.06 -15.28
C SER A 5 31.78 21.11 -15.82
N PRO A 6 32.14 19.95 -16.41
CA PRO A 6 31.16 19.07 -17.00
C PRO A 6 30.22 18.57 -15.90
N ALA A 7 28.91 18.68 -16.15
CA ALA A 7 27.88 18.10 -15.30
C ALA A 7 28.25 16.64 -14.96
N PRO A 8 28.12 16.21 -13.69
CA PRO A 8 28.53 14.88 -13.27
C PRO A 8 27.83 13.82 -14.15
N ARG A 9 28.61 13.04 -14.91
CA ARG A 9 28.09 11.86 -15.60
C ARG A 9 27.77 10.79 -14.56
N TYR A 10 26.50 10.70 -14.20
CA TYR A 10 25.97 9.67 -13.33
C TYR A 10 26.17 8.28 -13.97
N SER A 11 27.00 7.43 -13.37
CA SER A 11 27.25 6.08 -13.88
C SER A 11 26.21 5.10 -13.32
N LEU A 12 25.46 4.44 -14.21
CA LEU A 12 24.56 3.34 -13.87
C LEU A 12 25.35 2.25 -13.11
N THR A 13 25.05 2.05 -11.82
CA THR A 13 25.74 1.05 -10.99
C THR A 13 25.33 -0.39 -11.37
N ASN A 14 26.18 -1.38 -11.10
CA ASN A 14 25.91 -2.80 -11.38
C ASN A 14 24.61 -3.34 -10.72
N GLY A 15 24.15 -2.73 -9.61
CA GLY A 15 22.86 -3.07 -8.99
C GLY A 15 21.66 -2.72 -9.88
N MET A 16 21.79 -1.73 -10.75
CA MET A 16 20.72 -1.20 -11.60
C MET A 16 20.47 -2.08 -12.82
N TYR A 17 21.53 -2.63 -13.44
CA TYR A 17 21.39 -3.66 -14.49
C TYR A 17 20.72 -4.93 -13.96
N SER A 18 21.00 -5.31 -12.71
CA SER A 18 20.29 -6.41 -12.07
C SER A 18 18.78 -6.11 -11.96
N SER A 19 18.40 -4.89 -11.59
CA SER A 19 17.01 -4.47 -11.44
C SER A 19 16.24 -4.49 -12.77
N MET A 20 16.87 -4.09 -13.87
CA MET A 20 16.30 -4.23 -15.23
C MET A 20 16.08 -5.68 -15.64
N ARG A 21 17.03 -6.58 -15.35
CA ARG A 21 16.87 -8.02 -15.63
C ARG A 21 15.72 -8.61 -14.81
N HIS A 22 15.57 -8.25 -13.54
CA HIS A 22 14.44 -8.68 -12.72
C HIS A 22 13.11 -8.13 -13.24
N TYR A 23 13.06 -6.90 -13.76
CA TYR A 23 11.86 -6.34 -14.40
C TYR A 23 11.42 -7.13 -15.64
N ILE A 24 12.35 -7.42 -16.56
CA ILE A 24 12.04 -8.17 -17.77
C ILE A 24 11.55 -9.57 -17.41
N ILE A 25 12.24 -10.24 -16.48
CA ILE A 25 11.85 -11.57 -15.99
C ILE A 25 10.48 -11.52 -15.29
N GLY A 26 10.24 -10.55 -14.42
CA GLY A 26 8.98 -10.38 -13.70
C GLY A 26 7.81 -10.10 -14.63
N THR A 27 8.01 -9.21 -15.61
CA THR A 27 7.00 -8.89 -16.62
C THR A 27 6.72 -10.09 -17.52
N ALA A 28 7.76 -10.78 -17.99
CA ALA A 28 7.61 -11.99 -18.79
C ALA A 28 6.91 -13.12 -18.01
N ALA A 29 7.25 -13.33 -16.74
CA ALA A 29 6.61 -14.30 -15.87
C ALA A 29 5.13 -13.95 -15.61
N THR A 30 4.82 -12.67 -15.40
CA THR A 30 3.45 -12.18 -15.23
C THR A 30 2.63 -12.42 -16.49
N LEU A 31 3.18 -12.10 -17.67
CA LEU A 31 2.54 -12.34 -18.96
C LEU A 31 2.36 -13.84 -19.22
N LEU A 32 3.36 -14.67 -18.95
CA LEU A 32 3.26 -16.13 -19.10
C LEU A 32 2.16 -16.71 -18.21
N LEU A 33 2.12 -16.30 -16.95
CA LEU A 33 1.08 -16.71 -16.00
C LEU A 33 -0.30 -16.21 -16.45
N TYR A 34 -0.38 -15.00 -17.01
CA TYR A 34 -1.59 -14.45 -17.61
C TYR A 34 -2.10 -15.33 -18.75
N TYR A 35 -1.23 -15.68 -19.70
CA TYR A 35 -1.59 -16.56 -20.81
C TYR A 35 -2.01 -17.97 -20.34
N ALA A 36 -1.30 -18.55 -19.37
CA ALA A 36 -1.65 -19.84 -18.81
C ALA A 36 -3.04 -19.85 -18.16
N LEU A 37 -3.36 -18.79 -17.39
CA LEU A 37 -4.67 -18.64 -16.75
C LEU A 37 -5.78 -18.33 -17.75
N PHE A 38 -5.51 -17.55 -18.78
CA PHE A 38 -6.44 -17.28 -19.88
C PHE A 38 -6.84 -18.56 -20.60
N LEU A 39 -5.85 -19.40 -20.94
CA LEU A 39 -6.09 -20.72 -21.56
C LEU A 39 -6.88 -21.62 -20.60
N TYR A 40 -6.52 -21.64 -19.32
CA TYR A 40 -7.21 -22.43 -18.31
C TYR A 40 -8.68 -22.01 -18.13
N LEU A 41 -8.98 -20.72 -18.11
CA LEU A 41 -10.35 -20.20 -18.07
C LEU A 41 -11.14 -20.65 -19.31
N GLY A 42 -10.50 -20.60 -20.49
CA GLY A 42 -11.07 -21.14 -21.72
C GLY A 42 -11.44 -22.62 -21.58
N MET A 43 -10.56 -23.44 -21.00
CA MET A 43 -10.82 -24.86 -20.75
C MET A 43 -12.00 -25.10 -19.80
N ILE A 44 -12.11 -24.32 -18.72
CA ILE A 44 -13.25 -24.42 -17.78
C ILE A 44 -14.58 -24.13 -18.50
N LEU A 45 -14.62 -23.07 -19.32
CA LEU A 45 -15.82 -22.70 -20.08
C LEU A 45 -16.23 -23.78 -21.09
N VAL A 46 -15.25 -24.45 -21.71
CA VAL A 46 -15.51 -25.60 -22.59
C VAL A 46 -16.11 -26.76 -21.79
N GLU A 47 -15.50 -27.12 -20.66
CA GLU A 47 -15.91 -28.28 -19.87
C GLU A 47 -17.26 -28.09 -19.17
N HIS A 48 -17.52 -26.91 -18.61
CA HIS A 48 -18.67 -26.66 -17.73
C HIS A 48 -19.83 -25.94 -18.43
N CYS A 49 -19.57 -25.18 -19.50
CA CYS A 49 -20.61 -24.47 -20.24
C CYS A 49 -20.86 -25.07 -21.63
N SER A 50 -20.18 -26.18 -21.97
CA SER A 50 -20.26 -26.84 -23.28
C SER A 50 -20.02 -25.88 -24.46
N LEU A 51 -19.25 -24.81 -24.22
CA LEU A 51 -18.92 -23.85 -25.26
C LEU A 51 -17.80 -24.41 -26.15
N PRO A 52 -17.87 -24.21 -27.48
CA PRO A 52 -16.72 -24.45 -28.35
C PRO A 52 -15.49 -23.68 -27.86
N LEU A 53 -14.30 -24.29 -27.90
CA LEU A 53 -13.05 -23.67 -27.44
C LEU A 53 -12.83 -22.27 -28.03
N VAL A 54 -13.18 -22.07 -29.30
CA VAL A 54 -13.10 -20.76 -29.96
C VAL A 54 -13.95 -19.71 -29.24
N ILE A 55 -15.20 -20.04 -28.90
CA ILE A 55 -16.09 -19.11 -28.19
C ILE A 55 -15.59 -18.87 -26.76
N ALA A 56 -15.11 -19.90 -26.09
CA ALA A 56 -14.55 -19.80 -24.74
C ALA A 56 -13.32 -18.88 -24.66
N LEU A 57 -12.48 -18.83 -25.69
CA LEU A 57 -11.34 -17.91 -25.77
C LEU A 57 -11.74 -16.50 -26.22
N LEU A 58 -12.80 -16.36 -27.03
CA LEU A 58 -13.29 -15.06 -27.47
C LEU A 58 -13.92 -14.23 -26.36
N ILE A 59 -14.56 -14.86 -25.36
CA ILE A 59 -15.18 -14.15 -24.23
C ILE A 59 -14.16 -13.30 -23.44
N PRO A 60 -13.08 -13.86 -22.88
CA PRO A 60 -12.10 -13.06 -22.14
C PRO A 60 -11.35 -12.06 -23.03
N LEU A 61 -11.12 -12.38 -24.32
CA LEU A 61 -10.57 -11.41 -25.28
C LEU A 61 -11.52 -10.23 -25.50
N PHE A 62 -12.82 -10.49 -25.62
CA PHE A 62 -13.85 -9.48 -25.75
C PHE A 62 -13.93 -8.60 -24.51
N LEU A 63 -13.92 -9.19 -23.31
CA LEU A 63 -13.91 -8.44 -22.04
C LEU A 63 -12.68 -7.54 -21.92
N PHE A 64 -11.50 -8.06 -22.29
CA PHE A 64 -10.26 -7.28 -22.31
C PHE A 64 -10.35 -6.11 -23.31
N LEU A 65 -10.84 -6.36 -24.51
CA LEU A 65 -11.06 -5.32 -25.52
C LEU A 65 -12.07 -4.27 -25.04
N LEU A 66 -13.16 -4.71 -24.42
CA LEU A 66 -14.20 -3.83 -23.88
C LEU A 66 -13.61 -2.92 -22.79
N GLN A 67 -12.83 -3.46 -21.86
CA GLN A 67 -12.12 -2.66 -20.86
C GLN A 67 -11.17 -1.67 -21.51
N TYR A 68 -10.33 -2.11 -22.45
CA TYR A 68 -9.39 -1.23 -23.14
C TYR A 68 -10.13 -0.03 -23.76
N LEU A 69 -11.23 -0.28 -24.48
CA LEU A 69 -12.02 0.76 -25.13
C LEU A 69 -12.72 1.69 -24.13
N LEU A 70 -13.26 1.15 -23.03
CA LEU A 70 -14.01 1.92 -22.03
C LEU A 70 -13.11 2.70 -21.06
N PHE A 71 -11.88 2.24 -20.80
CA PHE A 71 -11.04 2.77 -19.73
C PHE A 71 -10.83 4.29 -19.80
N PRO A 72 -10.48 4.91 -20.94
CA PRO A 72 -10.33 6.37 -20.99
C PRO A 72 -11.63 7.13 -20.72
N LYS A 73 -12.81 6.58 -21.09
CA LYS A 73 -14.10 7.21 -20.77
C LYS A 73 -14.41 7.13 -19.29
N ILE A 74 -14.08 6.01 -18.65
CA ILE A 74 -14.22 5.84 -17.19
C ILE A 74 -13.28 6.83 -16.48
N ALA A 75 -12.03 6.94 -16.92
CA ALA A 75 -11.06 7.90 -16.38
C ALA A 75 -11.51 9.36 -16.57
N ASP A 76 -12.00 9.72 -17.77
CA ASP A 76 -12.59 11.04 -18.03
C ASP A 76 -13.74 11.32 -17.05
N GLY A 77 -14.60 10.33 -16.78
CA GLY A 77 -15.71 10.43 -15.83
C GLY A 77 -15.26 10.60 -14.37
N ILE A 78 -14.22 9.89 -13.94
CA ILE A 78 -13.64 10.01 -12.58
C ILE A 78 -13.05 11.41 -12.37
N CYS A 79 -12.41 11.96 -13.40
CA CYS A 79 -11.75 13.27 -13.36
C CYS A 79 -12.69 14.44 -13.70
N SER A 80 -13.95 14.18 -14.05
CA SER A 80 -14.87 15.22 -14.52
C SER A 80 -15.36 16.16 -13.40
N PRO A 81 -15.67 17.43 -13.73
CA PRO A 81 -15.50 18.05 -15.04
C PRO A 81 -14.03 18.39 -15.33
N ILE A 82 -13.60 18.20 -16.58
CA ILE A 82 -12.23 18.52 -17.01
C ILE A 82 -12.24 19.83 -17.80
N GLU A 83 -11.48 20.82 -17.33
CA GLU A 83 -11.18 22.03 -18.07
C GLU A 83 -9.99 21.79 -19.01
N TRP A 84 -10.30 21.46 -20.26
CA TRP A 84 -9.30 21.23 -21.29
C TRP A 84 -8.57 22.51 -21.65
N GLN A 85 -7.24 22.48 -21.55
CA GLN A 85 -6.40 23.66 -21.74
C GLN A 85 -6.07 23.84 -23.22
N LYS A 86 -6.14 25.09 -23.68
CA LYS A 86 -5.87 25.51 -25.06
C LYS A 86 -4.55 26.29 -25.12
N ASP A 87 -4.25 26.88 -26.27
CA ASP A 87 -3.01 27.60 -26.50
C ASP A 87 -2.76 28.78 -25.55
N ASP A 88 -3.83 29.44 -25.09
CA ASP A 88 -3.81 30.56 -24.14
C ASP A 88 -4.07 30.06 -22.72
N THR A 89 -3.09 29.34 -22.17
CA THR A 89 -3.17 28.70 -20.85
C THR A 89 -2.43 29.52 -19.79
N PRO A 90 -2.93 29.60 -18.54
CA PRO A 90 -2.20 30.21 -17.43
C PRO A 90 -0.96 29.43 -16.97
N TYR A 91 -0.68 28.25 -17.55
CA TYR A 91 0.47 27.40 -17.21
C TYR A 91 1.42 27.21 -18.42
N PRO A 92 2.15 28.27 -18.83
CA PRO A 92 3.05 28.20 -19.99
C PRO A 92 4.16 27.16 -19.84
N GLU A 93 4.61 26.90 -18.62
CA GLU A 93 5.65 25.91 -18.31
C GLU A 93 5.24 24.48 -18.65
N ILE A 94 3.94 24.16 -18.51
CA ILE A 94 3.38 22.85 -18.86
C ILE A 94 3.33 22.72 -20.38
N LYS A 95 2.87 23.78 -21.06
CA LYS A 95 2.80 23.83 -22.52
C LYS A 95 4.17 23.59 -23.15
N GLU A 96 5.20 24.27 -22.65
CA GLU A 96 6.59 24.13 -23.12
C GLU A 96 7.07 22.66 -23.06
N VAL A 97 6.84 21.97 -21.93
CA VAL A 97 7.23 20.56 -21.76
C VAL A 97 6.47 19.64 -22.72
N LEU A 98 5.16 19.87 -22.88
CA LEU A 98 4.33 19.06 -23.77
C LEU A 98 4.64 19.30 -25.25
N GLU A 99 5.00 20.51 -25.65
CA GLU A 99 5.47 20.80 -27.00
C GLU A 99 6.81 20.11 -27.27
N GLY A 100 7.70 20.10 -26.28
CA GLY A 100 8.97 19.35 -26.31
C GLY A 100 8.80 17.83 -26.49
N SER A 101 7.60 17.28 -26.25
CA SER A 101 7.32 15.85 -26.42
C SER A 101 7.50 15.35 -27.86
N LYS A 102 7.39 16.23 -28.87
CA LYS A 102 7.64 15.89 -30.27
C LYS A 102 9.08 15.44 -30.48
N ASN A 103 10.02 16.07 -29.78
CA ASN A 103 11.44 15.71 -29.83
C ASN A 103 11.71 14.33 -29.19
N LYS A 104 10.79 13.86 -28.32
CA LYS A 104 10.80 12.53 -27.71
C LYS A 104 10.03 11.48 -28.53
N GLY A 105 9.67 11.78 -29.78
CA GLY A 105 9.07 10.84 -30.72
C GLY A 105 7.54 10.73 -30.65
N LEU A 106 6.85 11.66 -29.98
CA LEU A 106 5.39 11.74 -30.05
C LEU A 106 4.94 12.48 -31.32
N LEU A 107 3.95 11.92 -32.03
CA LEU A 107 3.38 12.53 -33.23
C LEU A 107 2.63 13.84 -32.93
N LYS A 108 2.05 13.96 -31.73
CA LYS A 108 1.38 15.15 -31.23
C LYS A 108 1.56 15.26 -29.72
N PRO A 109 1.58 16.49 -29.17
CA PRO A 109 1.52 16.69 -27.73
C PRO A 109 0.30 15.98 -27.12
N PRO A 110 0.44 15.34 -25.94
CA PRO A 110 -0.71 14.82 -25.20
C PRO A 110 -1.74 15.92 -24.93
N ALA A 111 -3.02 15.58 -25.00
CA ALA A 111 -4.06 16.50 -24.55
C ALA A 111 -3.94 16.66 -23.03
N TRP A 112 -4.23 17.84 -22.50
CA TRP A 112 -4.14 18.03 -21.05
C TRP A 112 -5.22 18.98 -20.54
N GLY A 113 -5.54 18.83 -19.26
CA GLY A 113 -6.62 19.58 -18.64
C GLY A 113 -6.53 19.62 -17.13
N ILE A 114 -7.40 20.41 -16.52
CA ILE A 114 -7.46 20.60 -15.07
C ILE A 114 -8.81 20.11 -14.55
N SER A 115 -8.77 19.28 -13.51
CA SER A 115 -9.95 18.84 -12.77
C SER A 115 -10.10 19.68 -11.50
N PRO A 116 -11.31 20.15 -11.13
CA PRO A 116 -11.55 20.96 -9.93
C PRO A 116 -11.57 20.10 -8.66
N SER A 117 -10.47 19.39 -8.42
CA SER A 117 -10.24 18.58 -7.24
C SER A 117 -9.21 19.26 -6.34
N PRO A 118 -9.54 19.53 -5.06
CA PRO A 118 -8.56 20.04 -4.10
C PRO A 118 -7.57 18.96 -3.65
N PHE A 119 -7.76 17.71 -4.06
CA PHE A 119 -6.83 16.63 -3.75
C PHE A 119 -5.66 16.65 -4.75
N PRO A 120 -4.42 16.99 -4.33
CA PRO A 120 -3.30 17.18 -5.24
C PRO A 120 -2.90 15.88 -5.92
N ALA A 121 -3.12 15.78 -7.22
CA ALA A 121 -2.76 14.63 -8.03
C ALA A 121 -2.57 14.99 -9.51
N VAL A 122 -1.77 14.18 -10.21
CA VAL A 122 -1.63 14.18 -11.67
C VAL A 122 -1.97 12.78 -12.19
N PHE A 123 -2.71 12.74 -13.29
CA PHE A 123 -3.15 11.50 -13.92
C PHE A 123 -2.77 11.47 -15.38
N THR A 124 -2.16 10.37 -15.77
CA THR A 124 -1.85 10.12 -17.16
C THR A 124 -2.52 8.83 -17.60
N TYR A 125 -3.33 8.91 -18.65
CA TYR A 125 -4.07 7.76 -19.17
C TYR A 125 -4.28 7.87 -20.67
N GLY A 126 -4.55 6.72 -21.29
CA GLY A 126 -4.78 6.63 -22.72
C GLY A 126 -4.75 5.20 -23.21
N HIS A 127 -5.04 5.03 -24.49
CA HIS A 127 -4.96 3.72 -25.16
C HIS A 127 -3.53 3.39 -25.61
N HIS A 128 -2.84 4.39 -26.14
CA HIS A 128 -1.52 4.29 -26.76
C HIS A 128 -0.91 5.68 -26.84
N ARG A 129 0.38 5.79 -27.16
CA ARG A 129 1.15 7.06 -27.16
C ARG A 129 0.52 8.19 -27.98
N GLY A 130 -0.23 7.86 -29.03
CA GLY A 130 -0.94 8.82 -29.89
C GLY A 130 -2.30 9.31 -29.35
N ASN A 131 -2.80 8.73 -28.27
CA ASN A 131 -4.07 9.09 -27.63
C ASN A 131 -3.93 9.06 -26.11
N CYS A 132 -3.00 9.86 -25.59
CA CYS A 132 -2.77 10.05 -24.17
C CYS A 132 -3.27 11.42 -23.71
N ARG A 133 -3.68 11.45 -22.44
CA ARG A 133 -4.14 12.65 -21.74
C ARG A 133 -3.40 12.79 -20.43
N ILE A 134 -3.13 14.03 -20.03
CA ILE A 134 -2.59 14.39 -18.71
C ILE A 134 -3.58 15.31 -18.01
N ILE A 135 -4.10 14.88 -16.86
CA ILE A 135 -5.04 15.66 -16.05
C ILE A 135 -4.38 16.06 -14.74
N LEU A 136 -4.35 17.36 -14.48
CA LEU A 136 -3.90 17.92 -13.20
C LEU A 136 -5.11 18.24 -12.33
N SER A 137 -5.02 17.99 -11.04
CA SER A 137 -6.01 18.53 -10.09
C SER A 137 -5.72 20.01 -9.79
N SER A 138 -6.74 20.82 -9.49
CA SER A 138 -6.54 22.20 -9.03
C SER A 138 -5.67 22.29 -7.78
N GLY A 139 -5.82 21.35 -6.83
CA GLY A 139 -4.98 21.27 -5.62
C GLY A 139 -3.50 21.03 -5.93
N LEU A 140 -3.17 20.32 -7.03
CA LEU A 140 -1.78 20.17 -7.47
C LEU A 140 -1.22 21.50 -7.97
N CYS A 141 -2.01 22.23 -8.76
CA CYS A 141 -1.62 23.52 -9.31
C CYS A 141 -1.39 24.57 -8.22
N GLU A 142 -2.14 24.52 -7.13
CA GLU A 142 -2.00 25.41 -5.97
C GLU A 142 -0.77 25.10 -5.10
N VAL A 143 -0.41 23.82 -4.97
CA VAL A 143 0.65 23.38 -4.05
C VAL A 143 2.06 23.51 -4.66
N LEU A 144 2.19 23.31 -5.97
CA LEU A 144 3.48 23.29 -6.66
C LEU A 144 3.80 24.63 -7.32
N SER A 145 5.08 25.02 -7.27
CA SER A 145 5.63 26.11 -8.08
C SER A 145 5.67 25.74 -9.58
N PRO A 146 5.79 26.72 -10.49
CA PRO A 146 5.90 26.45 -11.93
C PRO A 146 7.01 25.44 -12.27
N GLU A 147 8.19 25.58 -11.68
CA GLU A 147 9.34 24.70 -11.89
C GLU A 147 9.03 23.27 -11.42
N GLU A 148 8.39 23.12 -10.26
CA GLU A 148 7.96 21.82 -9.74
C GLU A 148 6.89 21.17 -10.62
N ARG A 149 5.93 21.96 -11.14
CA ARG A 149 4.93 21.45 -12.10
C ARG A 149 5.60 20.99 -13.39
N LYS A 150 6.54 21.79 -13.92
CA LYS A 150 7.35 21.44 -15.10
C LYS A 150 8.04 20.09 -14.92
N CYS A 151 8.67 19.89 -13.76
CA CYS A 151 9.35 18.65 -13.38
C CYS A 151 8.39 17.45 -13.31
N ILE A 152 7.25 17.58 -12.62
CA ILE A 152 6.25 16.51 -12.50
C ILE A 152 5.65 16.15 -13.87
N ILE A 153 5.34 17.13 -14.70
CA ILE A 153 4.82 16.87 -16.06
C ILE A 153 5.87 16.22 -16.95
N ALA A 154 7.14 16.58 -16.81
CA ALA A 154 8.23 15.92 -17.53
C ALA A 154 8.36 14.44 -17.14
N HIS A 155 8.18 14.11 -15.86
CA HIS A 155 8.13 12.73 -15.34
C HIS A 155 6.96 11.94 -15.95
N GLU A 156 5.75 12.50 -15.88
CA GLU A 156 4.54 11.88 -16.45
C GLU A 156 4.62 11.71 -17.97
N LEU A 157 5.21 12.67 -18.67
CA LEU A 157 5.45 12.59 -20.10
C LEU A 157 6.39 11.42 -20.44
N ASN A 158 7.36 11.11 -19.58
CA ASN A 158 8.25 9.98 -19.81
C ASN A 158 7.49 8.65 -19.86
N HIS A 159 6.53 8.45 -18.94
CA HIS A 159 5.64 7.26 -18.96
C HIS A 159 4.82 7.15 -20.26
N ILE A 160 4.45 8.28 -20.86
CA ILE A 160 3.80 8.30 -22.20
C ILE A 160 4.78 7.84 -23.27
N THR A 161 5.99 8.39 -23.27
CA THR A 161 6.99 8.08 -24.29
C THR A 161 7.50 6.64 -24.20
N THR A 162 7.53 6.04 -23.00
CA THR A 162 7.85 4.62 -22.82
C THR A 162 6.67 3.71 -23.15
N GLY A 163 5.43 4.21 -23.08
CA GLY A 163 4.22 3.46 -23.43
C GLY A 163 3.71 2.56 -22.31
N ASP A 164 3.88 2.98 -21.06
CA ASP A 164 3.62 2.17 -19.87
C ASP A 164 2.15 1.74 -19.72
N PHE A 165 1.20 2.48 -20.30
CA PHE A 165 -0.24 2.25 -20.13
C PHE A 165 -0.69 0.86 -20.56
N LEU A 166 -0.20 0.35 -21.68
CA LEU A 166 -0.60 -0.97 -22.18
C LEU A 166 -0.09 -2.06 -21.23
N SER A 167 1.15 -1.94 -20.76
CA SER A 167 1.75 -2.90 -19.82
C SER A 167 1.00 -2.94 -18.48
N ILE A 168 0.66 -1.78 -17.91
CA ILE A 168 -0.11 -1.71 -16.65
C ILE A 168 -1.52 -2.30 -16.85
N MET A 169 -2.19 -1.94 -17.95
CA MET A 169 -3.55 -2.41 -18.20
C MET A 169 -3.59 -3.93 -18.39
N CYS A 170 -2.67 -4.49 -19.18
CA CYS A 170 -2.55 -5.94 -19.39
C CYS A 170 -2.29 -6.70 -18.08
N THR A 171 -1.46 -6.14 -17.21
CA THR A 171 -1.04 -6.80 -15.96
C THR A 171 -2.01 -6.57 -14.80
N GLY A 172 -2.81 -5.50 -14.83
CA GLY A 172 -3.71 -5.11 -13.74
C GLY A 172 -5.08 -5.81 -13.71
N LEU A 173 -5.65 -6.18 -14.86
CA LEU A 173 -7.02 -6.74 -14.91
C LEU A 173 -7.11 -8.12 -14.25
N LEU A 174 -6.18 -9.01 -14.60
CA LEU A 174 -6.25 -10.41 -14.17
C LEU A 174 -6.19 -10.59 -12.64
N PRO A 175 -5.25 -9.99 -11.88
CA PRO A 175 -5.27 -10.11 -10.43
C PRO A 175 -6.58 -9.63 -9.81
N LEU A 176 -7.19 -8.57 -10.36
CA LEU A 176 -8.48 -8.07 -9.91
C LEU A 176 -9.61 -9.08 -10.17
N LEU A 177 -9.71 -9.63 -11.38
CA LEU A 177 -10.74 -10.62 -11.71
C LEU A 177 -10.59 -11.88 -10.85
N LEU A 178 -9.37 -12.42 -10.70
CA LEU A 178 -9.12 -13.58 -9.84
C LEU A 178 -9.49 -13.29 -8.40
N PHE A 179 -9.17 -12.09 -7.89
CA PHE A 179 -9.56 -11.70 -6.54
C PHE A 179 -11.09 -11.70 -6.40
N LEU A 180 -11.82 -11.05 -7.32
CA LEU A 180 -13.29 -11.01 -7.31
C LEU A 180 -13.91 -12.41 -7.41
N PHE A 181 -13.46 -13.24 -8.34
CA PHE A 181 -13.96 -14.62 -8.47
C PHE A 181 -13.62 -15.46 -7.24
N SER A 182 -12.39 -15.37 -6.74
CA SER A 182 -11.95 -16.11 -5.55
C SER A 182 -12.82 -15.80 -4.34
N TRP A 183 -13.16 -14.52 -4.12
CA TRP A 183 -13.98 -14.09 -3.01
C TRP A 183 -15.40 -14.64 -3.10
N ASN A 184 -16.03 -14.55 -4.27
CA ASN A 184 -17.37 -15.09 -4.51
C ASN A 184 -17.42 -16.62 -4.34
N ILE A 185 -16.44 -17.34 -4.91
CA ILE A 185 -16.32 -18.79 -4.81
C ILE A 185 -16.11 -19.22 -3.35
N LEU A 186 -15.25 -18.51 -2.62
CA LEU A 186 -14.98 -18.77 -1.21
C LEU A 186 -16.22 -18.55 -0.35
N LEU A 187 -16.97 -17.45 -0.57
CA LEU A 187 -18.22 -17.17 0.14
C LEU A 187 -19.28 -18.25 -0.11
N VAL A 188 -19.48 -18.67 -1.36
CA VAL A 188 -20.42 -19.75 -1.70
C VAL A 188 -19.98 -21.09 -1.07
N GLY A 189 -18.69 -21.41 -1.13
CA GLY A 189 -18.13 -22.62 -0.55
C GLY A 189 -18.23 -22.68 0.98
N ILE A 190 -18.09 -21.54 1.67
CA ILE A 190 -18.22 -21.43 3.13
C ILE A 190 -19.69 -21.43 3.55
N GLY A 191 -20.58 -20.78 2.78
CA GLY A 191 -22.00 -20.63 3.10
C GLY A 191 -22.82 -21.91 2.96
N LEU A 192 -22.48 -22.78 2.01
CA LEU A 192 -23.20 -24.03 1.75
C LEU A 192 -22.48 -25.22 2.40
N ARG A 193 -22.49 -25.32 3.73
CA ARG A 193 -21.71 -26.35 4.49
C ARG A 193 -22.14 -27.82 4.31
N GLN A 194 -23.17 -28.14 3.52
CA GLN A 194 -23.84 -29.44 3.60
C GLN A 194 -23.30 -30.54 2.65
N LEU A 195 -22.38 -30.25 1.71
CA LEU A 195 -21.94 -31.24 0.71
C LEU A 195 -20.41 -31.29 0.56
N LYS A 196 -19.83 -32.48 0.31
CA LYS A 196 -18.37 -32.63 0.03
C LYS A 196 -17.91 -31.74 -1.14
N SER A 197 -18.77 -31.48 -2.12
CA SER A 197 -18.51 -30.59 -3.27
C SER A 197 -18.24 -29.14 -2.86
N THR A 198 -18.86 -28.64 -1.78
CA THR A 198 -18.71 -27.23 -1.37
C THR A 198 -17.40 -26.97 -0.63
N ARG A 199 -16.83 -27.99 0.03
CA ARG A 199 -15.47 -27.92 0.59
C ARG A 199 -14.40 -27.81 -0.51
N THR A 200 -14.56 -28.56 -1.59
CA THR A 200 -13.66 -28.48 -2.76
C THR A 200 -13.75 -27.11 -3.41
N LEU A 201 -14.96 -26.55 -3.54
CA LEU A 201 -15.19 -25.21 -4.05
C LEU A 201 -14.51 -24.14 -3.18
N ALA A 202 -14.63 -24.23 -1.86
CA ALA A 202 -13.96 -23.31 -0.93
C ALA A 202 -12.42 -23.38 -1.05
N LEU A 203 -11.85 -24.59 -1.18
CA LEU A 203 -10.41 -24.76 -1.40
C LEU A 203 -9.96 -24.16 -2.73
N PHE A 204 -10.75 -24.34 -3.79
CA PHE A 204 -10.49 -23.74 -5.09
C PHE A 204 -10.50 -22.20 -5.02
N GLY A 205 -11.50 -21.63 -4.34
CA GLY A 205 -11.55 -20.18 -4.06
C GLY A 205 -10.30 -19.69 -3.31
N LEU A 206 -9.85 -20.44 -2.30
CA LEU A 206 -8.62 -20.11 -1.56
C LEU A 206 -7.36 -20.13 -2.44
N ILE A 207 -7.23 -21.12 -3.33
CA ILE A 207 -6.11 -21.21 -4.27
C ILE A 207 -6.12 -20.02 -5.23
N LEU A 208 -7.27 -19.68 -5.82
CA LEU A 208 -7.41 -18.52 -6.71
C LEU A 208 -7.08 -17.21 -6.00
N TRP A 209 -7.49 -17.08 -4.73
CA TRP A 209 -7.14 -15.93 -3.91
C TRP A 209 -5.61 -15.83 -3.73
N GLY A 210 -4.94 -16.94 -3.42
CA GLY A 210 -3.47 -17.00 -3.31
C GLY A 210 -2.78 -16.59 -4.61
N ILE A 211 -3.21 -17.11 -5.75
CA ILE A 211 -2.69 -16.74 -7.08
C ILE A 211 -2.91 -15.25 -7.35
N SER A 212 -4.08 -14.71 -7.03
CA SER A 212 -4.37 -13.27 -7.19
C SER A 212 -3.38 -12.41 -6.41
N LYS A 213 -3.01 -12.82 -5.18
CA LYS A 213 -2.03 -12.09 -4.36
C LYS A 213 -0.64 -12.12 -4.97
N ILE A 214 -0.20 -13.27 -5.47
CA ILE A 214 1.09 -13.39 -6.17
C ILE A 214 1.12 -12.45 -7.39
N LEU A 215 0.05 -12.43 -8.18
CA LEU A 215 -0.06 -11.53 -9.34
C LEU A 215 -0.07 -10.05 -8.93
N TYR A 216 -0.74 -9.67 -7.83
CA TYR A 216 -0.66 -8.31 -7.29
C TYR A 216 0.76 -7.93 -6.87
N PHE A 217 1.49 -8.83 -6.20
CA PHE A 217 2.90 -8.58 -5.86
C PHE A 217 3.76 -8.37 -7.10
N MET A 218 3.54 -9.16 -8.16
CA MET A 218 4.23 -8.99 -9.44
C MET A 218 3.87 -7.67 -10.11
N LEU A 219 2.59 -7.27 -10.10
CA LEU A 219 2.13 -5.98 -10.62
C LEU A 219 2.77 -4.79 -9.88
N TYR A 220 2.83 -4.84 -8.54
CA TYR A 220 3.49 -3.84 -7.72
C TYR A 220 4.98 -3.77 -7.99
N PHE A 221 5.63 -4.92 -8.16
CA PHE A 221 7.04 -4.97 -8.55
C PHE A 221 7.30 -4.37 -9.93
N ALA A 222 6.48 -4.74 -10.92
CA ALA A 222 6.58 -4.20 -12.28
C ALA A 222 6.34 -2.68 -12.31
N SER A 223 5.40 -2.18 -11.51
CA SER A 223 5.13 -0.74 -11.40
C SER A 223 6.32 0.01 -10.80
N ARG A 224 6.88 -0.47 -9.68
CA ARG A 224 8.07 0.13 -9.07
C ARG A 224 9.26 0.15 -10.02
N ALA A 225 9.48 -0.94 -10.73
CA ALA A 225 10.58 -1.03 -11.69
C ALA A 225 10.47 0.00 -12.83
N ARG A 226 9.27 0.34 -13.29
CA ARG A 226 9.05 1.40 -14.29
C ARG A 226 9.35 2.78 -13.72
N GLU A 227 8.88 3.08 -12.51
CA GLU A 227 9.20 4.33 -11.80
C GLU A 227 10.72 4.48 -11.63
N TYR A 228 11.41 3.40 -11.22
CA TYR A 228 12.86 3.38 -11.13
C TYR A 228 13.52 3.72 -12.48
N MET A 229 13.05 3.15 -13.60
CA MET A 229 13.62 3.46 -14.92
C MET A 229 13.38 4.92 -15.34
N THR A 230 12.19 5.46 -15.09
CA THR A 230 11.86 6.86 -15.40
C THR A 230 12.72 7.84 -14.60
N ILE A 231 12.91 7.58 -13.30
CA ILE A 231 13.74 8.43 -12.43
C ILE A 231 15.19 8.46 -12.93
N LEU A 232 15.71 7.33 -13.43
CA LEU A 232 17.07 7.27 -13.98
C LEU A 232 17.23 8.05 -15.28
N GLN A 233 16.18 8.10 -16.09
CA GLN A 233 16.16 8.88 -17.33
C GLN A 233 15.99 10.38 -17.07
N SER A 234 15.44 10.75 -15.91
CA SER A 234 15.12 12.14 -15.52
C SER A 234 16.14 12.74 -14.53
N ALA A 235 17.39 12.25 -14.56
CA ALA A 235 18.41 12.53 -13.56
C ALA A 235 18.78 14.02 -13.39
N GLU A 236 18.51 14.86 -14.38
CA GLU A 236 18.92 16.28 -14.39
C GLU A 236 18.23 17.12 -13.31
N ASP A 237 16.99 16.80 -12.90
CA ASP A 237 16.19 17.61 -11.94
C ASP A 237 15.70 16.82 -10.72
N ARG A 238 16.46 15.82 -10.29
CA ARG A 238 16.03 14.87 -9.24
C ARG A 238 15.69 15.53 -7.90
N VAL A 239 16.43 16.58 -7.51
CA VAL A 239 16.19 17.32 -6.26
C VAL A 239 14.84 18.04 -6.31
N LEU A 240 14.50 18.59 -7.47
CA LEU A 240 13.24 19.29 -7.69
C LEU A 240 12.06 18.32 -7.65
N TYR A 241 12.22 17.14 -8.28
CA TYR A 241 11.23 16.06 -8.23
C TYR A 241 10.94 15.60 -6.80
N ASP A 242 11.98 15.28 -6.02
CA ASP A 242 11.83 14.81 -4.64
C ASP A 242 11.16 15.89 -3.75
N THR A 243 11.44 17.16 -4.00
CA THR A 243 10.81 18.30 -3.30
C THR A 243 9.33 18.44 -3.67
N ALA A 244 9.00 18.36 -4.96
CA ALA A 244 7.64 18.41 -5.46
C ALA A 244 6.81 17.24 -4.90
N LEU A 245 7.34 16.03 -4.94
CA LEU A 245 6.69 14.84 -4.40
C LEU A 245 6.42 14.96 -2.90
N ALA A 246 7.37 15.48 -2.12
CA ALA A 246 7.17 15.71 -0.69
C ALA A 246 6.02 16.70 -0.41
N LYS A 247 5.91 17.78 -1.21
CA LYS A 247 4.79 18.73 -1.11
C LYS A 247 3.45 18.09 -1.47
N ILE A 248 3.41 17.29 -2.54
CA ILE A 248 2.21 16.54 -2.95
C ILE A 248 1.74 15.64 -1.81
N ILE A 249 2.64 14.81 -1.28
CA ILE A 249 2.34 13.85 -0.20
C ILE A 249 1.80 14.56 1.04
N LYS A 250 2.43 15.66 1.46
CA LYS A 250 1.96 16.45 2.60
C LYS A 250 0.56 17.01 2.33
N ALA A 251 0.36 17.67 1.20
CA ALA A 251 -0.92 18.26 0.87
C ALA A 251 -2.05 17.22 0.68
N GLN A 252 -1.72 16.00 0.22
CA GLN A 252 -2.65 14.87 0.19
C GLN A 252 -3.08 14.45 1.60
N SER A 253 -2.15 14.30 2.54
CA SER A 253 -2.47 13.93 3.92
C SER A 253 -3.42 14.97 4.56
N GLU A 254 -3.10 16.25 4.41
CA GLU A 254 -3.93 17.35 4.90
C GLU A 254 -5.33 17.36 4.25
N CYS A 255 -5.41 17.07 2.95
CA CYS A 255 -6.69 17.01 2.25
C CYS A 255 -7.57 15.86 2.77
N ILE A 256 -6.99 14.70 3.09
CA ILE A 256 -7.72 13.56 3.64
C ILE A 256 -8.27 13.87 5.04
N VAL A 257 -7.50 14.58 5.88
CA VAL A 257 -7.90 14.89 7.26
C VAL A 257 -8.85 16.08 7.34
N LYS A 258 -8.58 17.16 6.60
CA LYS A 258 -9.39 18.39 6.66
C LYS A 258 -10.71 18.25 5.92
N ASN A 259 -10.73 17.60 4.75
CA ASN A 259 -11.94 17.47 3.94
C ASN A 259 -12.76 16.24 4.34
N GLU A 260 -14.07 16.37 4.53
CA GLU A 260 -14.97 15.25 4.85
C GLU A 260 -14.90 14.15 3.77
N ASN A 261 -14.87 14.56 2.50
CA ASN A 261 -14.79 13.65 1.36
C ASN A 261 -13.35 13.40 0.89
N GLY A 262 -12.34 13.90 1.61
CA GLY A 262 -10.93 13.79 1.23
C GLY A 262 -10.49 12.33 1.06
N LEU A 263 -10.85 11.47 2.02
CA LEU A 263 -10.53 10.04 1.96
C LEU A 263 -11.25 9.32 0.81
N LYS A 264 -12.55 9.60 0.63
CA LYS A 264 -13.36 9.03 -0.46
C LYS A 264 -12.76 9.37 -1.82
N ARG A 265 -12.35 10.64 -2.01
CA ARG A 265 -11.64 11.11 -3.21
C ARG A 265 -10.29 10.42 -3.38
N ALA A 266 -9.47 10.34 -2.34
CA ALA A 266 -8.18 9.66 -2.41
C ALA A 266 -8.32 8.18 -2.81
N LEU A 267 -9.31 7.47 -2.25
CA LEU A 267 -9.61 6.08 -2.60
C LEU A 267 -10.16 5.94 -4.03
N ALA A 268 -11.03 6.86 -4.46
CA ALA A 268 -11.51 6.90 -5.84
C ALA A 268 -10.35 7.06 -6.83
N LEU A 269 -9.36 7.88 -6.49
CA LEU A 269 -8.17 8.12 -7.32
C LEU A 269 -7.17 6.96 -7.29
N ASN A 270 -7.16 6.14 -6.23
CA ASN A 270 -6.38 4.89 -6.20
C ASN A 270 -6.79 3.92 -7.33
N PHE A 271 -8.07 3.93 -7.76
CA PHE A 271 -8.52 3.12 -8.91
C PHE A 271 -7.80 3.47 -10.22
N LEU A 272 -7.25 4.69 -10.35
CA LEU A 272 -6.47 5.09 -11.52
C LEU A 272 -5.01 4.63 -11.46
N GLY A 273 -4.59 3.92 -10.40
CA GLY A 273 -3.29 3.25 -10.31
C GLY A 273 -2.10 4.14 -9.95
N ASN A 274 -2.32 5.45 -9.85
CA ASN A 274 -1.25 6.43 -9.60
C ASN A 274 -1.01 6.71 -8.11
N MET A 275 -1.92 6.32 -7.20
CA MET A 275 -1.95 6.86 -5.84
C MET A 275 -2.29 5.83 -4.77
N ASP A 276 -1.45 5.73 -3.72
CA ASP A 276 -1.77 5.02 -2.48
C ASP A 276 -2.09 6.04 -1.37
N PRO A 277 -3.36 6.27 -0.99
CA PRO A 277 -3.73 7.26 0.04
C PRO A 277 -3.00 7.04 1.36
N TRP A 278 -2.79 5.77 1.70
CA TRP A 278 -2.09 5.33 2.90
C TRP A 278 -0.61 5.70 2.92
N ARG A 279 0.01 5.90 1.75
CA ARG A 279 1.40 6.36 1.65
C ARG A 279 1.55 7.77 2.24
N SER A 280 0.58 8.65 1.99
CA SER A 280 0.61 10.04 2.44
C SER A 280 0.75 10.17 3.97
N PHE A 281 0.14 9.25 4.71
CA PHE A 281 0.18 9.18 6.18
C PHE A 281 1.44 8.55 6.76
N ARG A 282 2.16 7.75 5.97
CA ARG A 282 3.46 7.24 6.39
C ARG A 282 4.46 8.40 6.45
N ASP A 283 4.53 9.14 5.35
CA ASP A 283 5.59 10.11 5.11
C ASP A 283 5.37 11.45 5.85
N THR A 284 4.18 11.66 6.46
CA THR A 284 3.86 12.87 7.23
C THR A 284 4.65 12.98 8.54
N LEU A 285 4.93 11.84 9.18
CA LEU A 285 5.85 11.79 10.34
C LEU A 285 7.31 11.91 9.91
N ASP A 286 7.63 11.43 8.71
CA ASP A 286 8.98 11.32 8.19
C ASP A 286 9.46 12.64 7.51
N SER A 287 8.63 13.70 7.46
CA SER A 287 9.00 14.96 6.79
C SER A 287 8.19 16.17 7.29
N PRO A 288 8.47 16.69 8.50
CA PRO A 288 7.83 17.92 8.98
C PRO A 288 8.15 19.16 8.11
N SER A 289 9.20 19.12 7.30
CA SER A 289 9.52 20.16 6.31
C SER A 289 10.14 19.61 5.02
N PRO A 290 10.04 20.33 3.87
CA PRO A 290 10.76 20.01 2.64
C PRO A 290 12.29 19.95 2.81
N ALA A 291 12.84 20.57 3.87
CA ALA A 291 14.26 20.48 4.24
C ALA A 291 14.58 19.24 5.09
N ALA A 292 13.66 18.78 5.94
CA ALA A 292 13.78 17.49 6.63
C ALA A 292 13.69 16.33 5.63
N ALA A 293 12.82 16.46 4.62
CA ALA A 293 12.76 15.54 3.48
C ALA A 293 14.11 15.43 2.71
N ARG A 294 14.99 16.44 2.77
CA ARG A 294 16.36 16.41 2.23
C ARG A 294 17.35 15.66 3.12
N ASN A 295 17.16 15.71 4.44
CA ASN A 295 18.07 15.17 5.46
C ASN A 295 17.63 13.84 6.07
N ASP A 296 16.46 13.32 5.70
CA ASP A 296 15.92 12.06 6.23
C ASP A 296 16.59 10.81 5.64
N GLY A 297 17.91 10.76 5.80
CA GLY A 297 18.68 9.53 5.99
C GLY A 297 18.39 8.86 7.34
N LEU A 298 17.55 9.45 8.20
CA LEU A 298 17.18 8.85 9.48
C LEU A 298 16.43 7.51 9.31
N PHE A 299 15.60 7.39 8.27
CA PHE A 299 14.72 6.24 8.05
C PHE A 299 14.87 5.51 6.72
N SER A 300 15.62 6.02 5.73
CA SER A 300 15.93 5.29 4.47
C SER A 300 16.65 3.95 4.74
N ASP A 301 17.41 3.88 5.83
CA ASP A 301 18.15 2.71 6.31
C ASP A 301 17.32 1.71 7.17
N ASN A 302 15.99 1.86 7.26
CA ASN A 302 15.13 0.90 7.96
C ASN A 302 14.77 -0.28 7.01
N PRO A 303 15.18 -1.53 7.31
CA PRO A 303 14.87 -2.69 6.46
C PRO A 303 13.37 -2.97 6.32
N TRP A 304 12.54 -2.50 7.27
CA TRP A 304 11.09 -2.54 7.15
C TRP A 304 10.57 -1.77 5.93
N ASN A 305 11.29 -0.74 5.45
CA ASN A 305 10.94 -0.03 4.21
C ASN A 305 10.92 -1.00 3.02
N SER A 306 11.97 -1.80 2.85
CA SER A 306 12.07 -2.76 1.74
C SER A 306 10.97 -3.82 1.81
N TYR A 307 10.58 -4.25 3.01
CA TYR A 307 9.47 -5.17 3.20
C TYR A 307 8.13 -4.53 2.83
N PHE A 308 7.83 -3.34 3.37
CA PHE A 308 6.57 -2.67 3.08
C PHE A 308 6.48 -2.21 1.63
N GLU A 309 7.60 -1.89 0.99
CA GLU A 309 7.66 -1.52 -0.43
C GLU A 309 7.12 -2.62 -1.35
N LEU A 310 7.14 -3.90 -0.92
CA LEU A 310 6.52 -5.00 -1.66
C LEU A 310 5.02 -4.83 -1.90
N PHE A 311 4.34 -4.03 -1.08
CA PHE A 311 2.90 -3.85 -1.09
C PHE A 311 2.44 -2.55 -1.78
N PHE A 312 3.36 -1.82 -2.43
CA PHE A 312 3.06 -0.54 -3.08
C PHE A 312 3.50 -0.53 -4.54
N SER A 313 2.79 0.24 -5.37
CA SER A 313 3.11 0.42 -6.80
C SER A 313 4.29 1.35 -7.04
N HIS A 314 4.61 2.21 -6.07
CA HIS A 314 5.66 3.21 -6.16
C HIS A 314 6.82 2.93 -5.22
N PRO A 315 8.06 3.29 -5.60
CA PRO A 315 9.23 3.08 -4.77
C PRO A 315 9.13 3.91 -3.48
N LEU A 316 9.38 3.25 -2.35
CA LEU A 316 9.37 3.90 -1.04
C LEU A 316 10.75 4.47 -0.70
N GLN A 317 11.79 3.79 -1.14
CA GLN A 317 13.15 4.27 -1.02
C GLN A 317 13.35 5.35 -2.07
N ARG A 318 13.56 6.60 -1.61
CA ARG A 318 14.19 7.59 -2.48
C ARG A 318 15.57 7.03 -2.82
N ILE A 319 15.90 6.92 -4.09
CA ILE A 319 17.19 6.36 -4.56
C ILE A 319 18.31 7.30 -4.12
N GLN A 320 18.70 7.38 -2.85
CA GLN A 320 19.89 8.13 -2.51
C GLN A 320 21.07 7.43 -3.18
N GLU A 321 21.69 8.11 -4.15
CA GLU A 321 23.05 7.76 -4.55
C GLU A 321 23.91 8.03 -3.34
N ILE A 322 24.22 6.98 -2.60
CA ILE A 322 25.17 7.04 -1.50
C ILE A 322 26.50 7.47 -2.13
N PRO A 323 27.11 8.59 -1.69
CA PRO A 323 28.41 9.00 -2.19
C PRO A 323 29.39 7.83 -2.09
N ALA A 324 30.15 7.57 -3.16
CA ALA A 324 31.10 6.47 -3.21
C ALA A 324 32.07 6.55 -2.02
N GLY A 325 31.90 5.68 -1.01
CA GLY A 325 32.76 5.63 0.18
C GLY A 325 32.03 5.48 1.51
N GLU A 326 30.73 5.80 1.61
CA GLU A 326 29.99 5.62 2.86
C GLU A 326 29.53 4.16 3.04
N LYS A 327 30.09 3.48 4.05
CA LYS A 327 29.59 2.17 4.48
C LYS A 327 28.23 2.34 5.15
N LYS A 328 27.18 1.69 4.61
CA LYS A 328 25.86 1.56 5.26
C LYS A 328 26.04 1.25 6.75
N LYS A 329 25.47 2.06 7.64
CA LYS A 329 25.31 1.75 9.09
C LYS A 329 24.33 0.57 9.34
N GLY A 330 24.04 -0.23 8.31
CA GLY A 330 22.88 -1.12 8.21
C GLY A 330 22.98 -2.48 8.89
N SER A 331 24.15 -2.94 9.39
CA SER A 331 24.29 -4.29 9.94
C SER A 331 23.41 -4.53 11.19
N ALA A 332 23.42 -3.59 12.14
CA ALA A 332 22.64 -3.72 13.38
C ALA A 332 21.13 -3.63 13.15
N ARG A 333 20.68 -2.71 12.28
CA ARG A 333 19.26 -2.54 11.92
C ARG A 333 18.73 -3.74 11.13
N THR A 334 19.53 -4.28 10.21
CA THR A 334 19.18 -5.50 9.47
C THR A 334 19.06 -6.70 10.39
N LEU A 335 19.98 -6.86 11.35
CA LEU A 335 19.87 -7.92 12.35
C LEU A 335 18.61 -7.77 13.22
N LEU A 336 18.26 -6.53 13.62
CA LEU A 336 17.05 -6.25 14.38
C LEU A 336 15.79 -6.62 13.57
N PHE A 337 15.72 -6.19 12.31
CA PHE A 337 14.65 -6.56 11.40
C PHE A 337 14.50 -8.08 11.25
N THR A 338 15.60 -8.79 11.00
CA THR A 338 15.56 -10.26 10.85
C THR A 338 15.03 -10.93 12.12
N LYS A 339 15.47 -10.48 13.30
CA LYS A 339 14.97 -10.99 14.58
C LYS A 339 13.47 -10.74 14.75
N GLU A 340 13.00 -9.53 14.41
CA GLU A 340 11.58 -9.21 14.49
C GLU A 340 10.73 -9.99 13.49
N MET A 341 11.22 -10.21 12.26
CA MET A 341 10.54 -11.02 11.24
C MET A 341 10.42 -12.49 11.66
N VAL A 342 11.51 -13.07 12.17
CA VAL A 342 11.48 -14.44 12.71
C VAL A 342 10.46 -14.52 13.84
N LEU A 343 10.52 -13.60 14.80
CA LEU A 343 9.58 -13.56 15.93
C LEU A 343 8.12 -13.42 15.45
N TYR A 344 7.86 -12.54 14.48
CA TYR A 344 6.54 -12.34 13.90
C TYR A 344 6.01 -13.60 13.18
N ALA A 345 6.90 -14.39 12.55
CA ALA A 345 6.55 -15.63 11.86
C ALA A 345 6.39 -16.85 12.78
N LEU A 346 6.92 -16.81 14.02
CA LEU A 346 6.92 -17.97 14.94
C LEU A 346 5.53 -18.59 15.17
N PRO A 347 4.44 -17.82 15.40
CA PRO A 347 3.12 -18.43 15.58
C PRO A 347 2.69 -19.21 14.34
N LEU A 348 2.88 -18.67 13.15
CA LEU A 348 2.54 -19.39 11.92
C LEU A 348 3.41 -20.65 11.75
N MET A 349 4.72 -20.54 11.99
CA MET A 349 5.64 -21.68 11.91
C MET A 349 5.31 -22.79 12.91
N SER A 350 4.81 -22.44 14.10
CA SER A 350 4.39 -23.44 15.09
C SER A 350 3.21 -24.29 14.61
N LEU A 351 2.33 -23.74 13.76
CA LEU A 351 1.21 -24.50 13.17
C LEU A 351 1.66 -25.40 12.02
N ILE A 352 2.73 -25.03 11.30
CA ILE A 352 3.28 -25.85 10.21
C ILE A 352 3.76 -27.21 10.72
N VAL A 353 4.18 -27.30 11.99
CA VAL A 353 4.57 -28.56 12.63
C VAL A 353 3.46 -29.62 12.52
N LEU A 354 2.18 -29.21 12.55
CA LEU A 354 1.03 -30.12 12.41
C LEU A 354 0.96 -30.81 11.04
N ILE A 355 1.52 -30.21 9.99
CA ILE A 355 1.52 -30.78 8.64
C ILE A 355 2.44 -32.01 8.56
N PHE A 356 3.49 -32.05 9.38
CA PHE A 356 4.49 -33.11 9.37
C PHE A 356 4.20 -34.23 10.38
N VAL A 357 3.11 -34.13 11.15
CA VAL A 357 2.69 -35.21 12.05
C VAL A 357 1.84 -36.20 11.25
N PRO A 358 2.33 -37.43 11.00
CA PRO A 358 1.65 -38.36 10.11
C PRO A 358 0.30 -38.84 10.66
N HIS A 359 0.06 -38.75 11.98
CA HIS A 359 -1.18 -39.17 12.65
C HIS A 359 -1.64 -38.08 13.64
N PHE A 360 -2.83 -37.52 13.43
CA PHE A 360 -3.43 -36.50 14.31
C PHE A 360 -3.98 -37.14 15.59
N HIS A 361 -3.11 -37.42 16.56
CA HIS A 361 -3.53 -37.77 17.92
C HIS A 361 -3.85 -36.51 18.74
N LEU A 362 -4.71 -36.63 19.76
CA LEU A 362 -5.16 -35.48 20.57
C LEU A 362 -3.97 -34.78 21.24
N GLY A 363 -2.95 -35.55 21.65
CA GLY A 363 -1.71 -35.03 22.21
C GLY A 363 -0.85 -34.22 21.24
N SER A 364 -0.80 -34.58 19.94
CA SER A 364 -0.03 -33.81 18.96
C SER A 364 -0.72 -32.50 18.59
N ILE A 365 -2.05 -32.51 18.53
CA ILE A 365 -2.88 -31.29 18.41
C ILE A 365 -2.67 -30.39 19.63
N GLY A 366 -2.73 -30.96 20.84
CA GLY A 366 -2.48 -30.24 22.09
C GLY A 366 -1.10 -29.60 22.14
N GLY A 367 -0.05 -30.35 21.78
CA GLY A 367 1.32 -29.85 21.70
C GLY A 367 1.49 -28.69 20.71
N ALA A 368 0.84 -28.75 19.55
CA ALA A 368 0.89 -27.67 18.57
C ALA A 368 0.15 -26.41 19.04
N ILE A 369 -1.03 -26.55 19.66
CA ILE A 369 -1.78 -25.41 20.23
C ILE A 369 -0.98 -24.77 21.37
N LEU A 370 -0.32 -25.57 22.20
CA LEU A 370 0.58 -25.10 23.25
C LEU A 370 1.75 -24.30 22.68
N LEU A 371 2.44 -24.86 21.67
CA LEU A 371 3.56 -24.20 21.00
C LEU A 371 3.12 -22.89 20.32
N TRP A 372 1.94 -22.89 19.71
CA TRP A 372 1.33 -21.70 19.14
C TRP A 372 1.03 -20.64 20.20
N GLY A 373 0.39 -21.01 21.32
CA GLY A 373 0.09 -20.09 22.41
C GLY A 373 1.36 -19.49 23.03
N PHE A 374 2.42 -20.29 23.19
CA PHE A 374 3.72 -19.83 23.70
C PHE A 374 4.40 -18.84 22.74
N THR A 375 4.53 -19.21 21.46
CA THR A 375 5.14 -18.34 20.44
C THR A 375 4.34 -17.05 20.24
N PHE A 376 3.01 -17.13 20.29
CA PHE A 376 2.14 -15.95 20.23
C PHE A 376 2.31 -15.06 21.47
N SER A 377 2.50 -15.63 22.66
CA SER A 377 2.80 -14.86 23.88
C SER A 377 4.12 -14.07 23.78
N LEU A 378 5.15 -14.65 23.15
CA LEU A 378 6.42 -13.96 22.89
C LEU A 378 6.23 -12.75 21.95
N VAL A 379 5.42 -12.93 20.90
CA VAL A 379 5.02 -11.86 19.99
C VAL A 379 4.30 -10.75 20.76
N LEU A 380 3.33 -11.08 21.61
CA LEU A 380 2.58 -10.09 22.40
C LEU A 380 3.46 -9.32 23.39
N ALA A 381 4.41 -10.01 24.04
CA ALA A 381 5.36 -9.37 24.95
C ALA A 381 6.23 -8.32 24.24
N LYS A 382 6.61 -8.58 22.98
CA LYS A 382 7.33 -7.61 22.14
C LYS A 382 6.42 -6.52 21.59
N GLN A 383 5.18 -6.86 21.25
CA GLN A 383 4.19 -5.92 20.73
C GLN A 383 3.76 -4.86 21.73
N TYR A 384 3.66 -5.22 23.01
CA TYR A 384 3.14 -4.34 24.05
C TYR A 384 4.16 -4.18 25.19
N PRO A 385 5.27 -3.46 24.96
CA PRO A 385 6.29 -3.26 25.98
C PRO A 385 5.71 -2.47 27.15
N ARG A 386 6.05 -2.89 28.38
CA ARG A 386 5.65 -2.23 29.64
C ARG A 386 6.56 -1.05 29.97
N ILE A 387 6.76 -0.15 29.01
CA ILE A 387 7.59 1.06 29.17
C ILE A 387 6.66 2.26 29.39
N LYS A 388 7.12 3.30 30.12
CA LYS A 388 6.35 4.54 30.29
C LYS A 388 6.15 5.23 28.93
N PRO A 389 4.98 5.80 28.65
CA PRO A 389 4.70 6.44 27.38
C PRO A 389 5.59 7.68 27.17
N SER A 390 6.20 7.77 25.99
CA SER A 390 7.01 8.93 25.56
C SER A 390 6.11 10.09 25.14
N SER A 391 6.63 11.33 25.24
CA SER A 391 5.93 12.55 24.81
C SER A 391 6.05 12.77 23.29
N ALA A 392 5.23 13.65 22.69
CA ALA A 392 5.23 13.91 21.24
C ALA A 392 6.61 14.29 20.69
N ALA A 393 7.38 15.10 21.44
CA ALA A 393 8.72 15.55 21.05
C ALA A 393 9.76 14.41 21.06
N ASP A 394 9.53 13.37 21.86
CA ASP A 394 10.42 12.20 21.89
C ASP A 394 10.20 11.29 20.68
N ILE A 395 9.01 11.31 20.05
CA ILE A 395 8.64 10.38 18.98
C ILE A 395 9.51 10.56 17.73
N SER A 396 9.79 11.80 17.33
CA SER A 396 10.65 12.12 16.19
C SER A 396 12.10 11.66 16.38
N SER A 397 12.53 11.43 17.63
CA SER A 397 13.87 10.94 17.97
C SER A 397 13.98 9.40 18.01
N HIS A 398 12.86 8.66 18.06
CA HIS A 398 12.87 7.20 18.12
C HIS A 398 13.14 6.60 16.73
N SER A 399 14.41 6.29 16.48
CA SER A 399 14.94 5.83 15.18
C SER A 399 14.45 4.45 14.66
N HIS A 400 13.59 3.71 15.38
CA HIS A 400 13.10 2.40 14.92
C HIS A 400 11.65 2.11 15.34
N ILE A 401 10.71 2.45 14.47
CA ILE A 401 9.30 2.02 14.55
C ILE A 401 9.13 0.81 13.63
N SER A 402 8.56 -0.29 14.12
CA SER A 402 8.31 -1.50 13.33
C SER A 402 6.86 -1.98 13.37
N ALA A 403 6.53 -2.98 12.55
CA ALA A 403 5.22 -3.65 12.63
C ALA A 403 5.03 -4.35 13.97
N LEU A 404 6.13 -4.94 14.48
CA LEU A 404 6.10 -5.76 15.67
C LEU A 404 6.21 -4.91 16.94
N SER A 405 7.23 -4.05 17.04
CA SER A 405 7.53 -3.29 18.25
C SER A 405 6.77 -1.96 18.25
N GLY A 406 5.77 -1.85 19.13
CA GLY A 406 5.04 -0.60 19.32
C GLY A 406 5.73 0.34 20.32
N THR A 407 5.86 1.62 19.98
CA THR A 407 6.39 2.64 20.91
C THR A 407 5.24 3.21 21.75
N PRO A 408 5.22 3.01 23.09
CA PRO A 408 4.13 3.52 23.91
C PRO A 408 4.13 5.05 23.90
N MET A 409 2.96 5.64 23.74
CA MET A 409 2.81 7.10 23.62
C MET A 409 1.56 7.60 24.33
N ARG A 410 1.58 8.90 24.65
CA ARG A 410 0.41 9.65 25.11
C ARG A 410 0.39 11.00 24.42
N LEU A 411 -0.61 11.22 23.58
CA LEU A 411 -0.77 12.40 22.75
C LEU A 411 -2.07 13.12 23.09
N LYS A 412 -2.04 14.44 23.00
CA LYS A 412 -3.22 15.30 23.09
C LYS A 412 -3.50 15.92 21.73
N GLY A 413 -4.75 15.90 21.30
CA GLY A 413 -5.10 16.40 19.99
C GLY A 413 -6.59 16.39 19.74
N ILE A 414 -6.96 16.81 18.53
CA ILE A 414 -8.34 16.78 18.04
C ILE A 414 -8.52 15.46 17.27
N LEU A 415 -9.59 14.73 17.59
CA LEU A 415 -9.91 13.49 16.91
C LEU A 415 -10.99 13.73 15.86
N THR A 416 -10.68 13.43 14.61
CA THR A 416 -11.60 13.60 13.49
C THR A 416 -12.03 12.23 12.96
N GLN A 417 -13.34 12.02 12.85
CA GLN A 417 -13.92 10.82 12.26
C GLN A 417 -14.14 11.00 10.76
N LYS A 418 -13.74 10.00 9.97
CA LYS A 418 -13.92 9.98 8.52
C LYS A 418 -14.58 8.69 8.07
N GLU A 419 -15.63 8.86 7.27
CA GLU A 419 -16.29 7.76 6.59
C GLU A 419 -15.52 7.32 5.35
N ILE A 420 -15.35 6.01 5.20
CA ILE A 420 -14.85 5.41 3.96
C ILE A 420 -16.03 5.14 3.03
N PHE A 421 -16.91 4.22 3.42
CA PHE A 421 -18.15 3.85 2.75
C PHE A 421 -19.17 3.50 3.83
N SER A 422 -20.47 3.59 3.51
CA SER A 422 -21.58 3.36 4.46
C SER A 422 -21.59 1.99 5.15
N PHE A 423 -20.73 1.05 4.75
CA PHE A 423 -20.64 -0.32 5.29
C PHE A 423 -19.30 -0.64 5.99
N PHE A 424 -18.34 0.28 6.02
CA PHE A 424 -17.03 0.07 6.65
C PHE A 424 -16.91 0.91 7.93
N PRO A 425 -16.20 0.42 8.96
CA PRO A 425 -15.96 1.19 10.18
C PRO A 425 -15.28 2.53 9.86
N HIS A 426 -15.68 3.58 10.57
CA HIS A 426 -15.09 4.90 10.41
C HIS A 426 -13.60 4.88 10.78
N LEU A 427 -12.79 5.63 10.04
CA LEU A 427 -11.40 5.88 10.41
C LEU A 427 -11.32 7.11 11.30
N LEU A 428 -10.46 7.04 12.30
CA LEU A 428 -10.19 8.15 13.19
C LEU A 428 -8.82 8.71 12.87
N PHE A 429 -8.70 10.02 12.87
CA PHE A 429 -7.46 10.75 12.66
C PHE A 429 -7.20 11.65 13.86
N LEU A 430 -6.01 11.54 14.44
CA LEU A 430 -5.56 12.40 15.53
C LEU A 430 -4.69 13.51 14.94
N GLN A 431 -5.09 14.76 15.17
CA GLN A 431 -4.29 15.94 14.83
C GLN A 431 -3.60 16.47 16.10
N CYS A 432 -2.27 16.50 16.10
CA CYS A 432 -1.43 16.91 17.24
C CYS A 432 -0.16 17.62 16.78
N GLN A 433 0.10 18.86 17.23
CA GLN A 433 1.38 19.59 17.04
C GLN A 433 1.99 19.39 15.63
N ASP A 434 1.23 19.73 14.58
CA ASP A 434 1.60 19.62 13.16
C ASP A 434 1.73 18.19 12.59
N MET A 435 1.40 17.16 13.37
CA MET A 435 1.31 15.77 12.90
C MET A 435 -0.16 15.34 12.77
N GLU A 436 -0.44 14.65 11.67
CA GLU A 436 -1.74 14.05 11.39
C GLU A 436 -1.56 12.54 11.29
N LEU A 437 -2.11 11.79 12.25
CA LEU A 437 -1.93 10.34 12.32
C LEU A 437 -3.24 9.57 12.32
N PRO A 438 -3.35 8.49 11.52
CA PRO A 438 -4.41 7.52 11.67
C PRO A 438 -4.40 6.92 13.09
N ALA A 439 -5.53 6.97 13.77
CA ALA A 439 -5.78 6.31 15.05
C ALA A 439 -6.61 5.05 14.78
N GLU A 440 -5.98 3.88 14.86
CA GLU A 440 -6.65 2.61 14.64
C GLU A 440 -7.28 2.13 15.94
N ILE A 441 -8.62 2.10 15.97
CA ILE A 441 -9.37 1.48 17.05
C ILE A 441 -9.68 0.03 16.66
N LYS A 442 -9.16 -0.91 17.45
CA LYS A 442 -9.51 -2.33 17.34
C LYS A 442 -10.53 -2.67 18.41
N ALA A 443 -11.77 -2.91 17.96
CA ALA A 443 -12.88 -3.40 18.77
C ALA A 443 -13.08 -4.91 18.55
N LEU A 444 -13.64 -5.60 19.54
CA LEU A 444 -13.83 -7.06 19.48
C LEU A 444 -15.08 -7.46 18.67
N SER A 445 -16.06 -6.56 18.57
CA SER A 445 -17.33 -6.79 17.88
C SER A 445 -17.55 -5.74 16.78
N PRO A 446 -17.93 -6.13 15.55
CA PRO A 446 -18.46 -5.21 14.53
C PRO A 446 -19.77 -4.55 14.96
N ALA A 447 -20.50 -5.15 15.91
CA ALA A 447 -21.80 -4.69 16.40
C ALA A 447 -21.69 -3.74 17.61
N GLU A 448 -20.50 -3.55 18.16
CA GLU A 448 -20.24 -2.39 19.00
C GLU A 448 -20.05 -1.21 18.04
N ASN A 449 -21.12 -0.48 17.75
CA ASN A 449 -21.09 0.81 17.05
C ASN A 449 -20.39 1.87 17.93
N ILE A 450 -19.14 1.59 18.30
CA ILE A 450 -18.23 2.46 19.03
C ILE A 450 -18.08 3.79 18.28
N TYR A 451 -18.19 3.75 16.96
CA TYR A 451 -18.10 4.92 16.08
C TYR A 451 -19.36 5.79 16.02
N ASP A 452 -20.56 5.25 16.25
CA ASP A 452 -21.80 6.05 16.18
C ASP A 452 -21.93 6.98 17.39
N ASP A 453 -21.46 6.53 18.56
CA ASP A 453 -21.50 7.30 19.81
C ASP A 453 -20.24 8.19 20.02
N MET A 454 -19.23 8.10 19.15
CA MET A 454 -18.02 8.93 19.23
C MET A 454 -18.14 10.23 18.43
N HIS A 455 -19.18 11.02 18.69
CA HIS A 455 -19.14 12.46 18.38
C HIS A 455 -18.19 13.15 19.37
N ILE A 456 -16.89 13.03 19.10
CA ILE A 456 -15.84 13.59 19.96
C ILE A 456 -15.54 15.01 19.49
N ASP A 457 -16.44 15.94 19.82
CA ASP A 457 -16.12 17.36 19.76
C ASP A 457 -15.19 17.73 20.92
N GLY A 458 -13.94 18.07 20.57
CA GLY A 458 -12.97 18.68 21.49
C GLY A 458 -11.65 17.93 21.63
N GLU A 459 -10.77 18.51 22.45
CA GLU A 459 -9.44 17.97 22.71
C GLU A 459 -9.53 16.66 23.51
N VAL A 460 -8.85 15.63 23.01
CA VAL A 460 -8.74 14.32 23.66
C VAL A 460 -7.30 13.97 23.96
N GLU A 461 -7.11 13.19 25.02
CA GLU A 461 -5.86 12.53 25.32
C GLU A 461 -5.97 11.06 24.91
N ILE A 462 -5.17 10.67 23.91
CA ILE A 462 -5.06 9.29 23.43
C ILE A 462 -3.81 8.66 24.03
N SER A 463 -3.97 7.47 24.60
CA SER A 463 -2.85 6.61 24.98
C SER A 463 -2.88 5.31 24.19
N GLY A 464 -1.71 4.85 23.75
CA GLY A 464 -1.60 3.72 22.84
C GLY A 464 -0.16 3.43 22.48
N TRP A 465 0.02 2.75 21.34
CA TRP A 465 1.34 2.45 20.79
C TRP A 465 1.44 2.97 19.35
N LEU A 466 2.51 3.71 19.06
CA LEU A 466 2.91 4.01 17.69
C LEU A 466 3.33 2.71 17.01
N ARG A 467 2.76 2.42 15.86
CA ARG A 467 3.15 1.28 15.03
C ARG A 467 3.31 1.70 13.59
N ARG A 468 3.97 0.81 12.83
CA ARG A 468 4.09 0.96 11.40
C ARG A 468 3.70 -0.34 10.69
N ASN A 469 2.60 -0.33 9.93
CA ASN A 469 2.20 -1.47 9.10
C ASN A 469 1.09 -1.10 8.10
N PRO A 470 1.39 -0.73 6.85
CA PRO A 470 2.66 -0.25 6.27
C PRO A 470 2.87 1.28 6.41
N TYR A 471 1.85 1.99 6.89
CA TYR A 471 1.88 3.39 7.30
C TYR A 471 2.00 3.52 8.82
N ASN A 472 2.31 4.72 9.28
CA ASN A 472 2.38 5.00 10.70
C ASN A 472 0.95 5.20 11.25
N TYR A 473 0.62 4.53 12.35
CA TYR A 473 -0.67 4.65 13.00
C TYR A 473 -0.54 4.45 14.50
N ILE A 474 -1.55 4.93 15.23
CA ILE A 474 -1.64 4.77 16.67
C ILE A 474 -2.61 3.62 16.94
N GLU A 475 -2.11 2.52 17.51
CA GLU A 475 -2.98 1.48 18.06
C GLU A 475 -3.52 1.98 19.41
N VAL A 476 -4.80 2.37 19.41
CA VAL A 476 -5.43 3.04 20.55
C VAL A 476 -5.67 2.06 21.70
N LYS A 477 -5.13 2.35 22.88
CA LYS A 477 -5.44 1.64 24.13
C LYS A 477 -6.63 2.27 24.85
N GLU A 478 -6.58 3.59 25.02
CA GLU A 478 -7.53 4.34 25.82
C GLU A 478 -7.65 5.78 25.29
N ILE A 479 -8.88 6.29 25.20
CA ILE A 479 -9.20 7.68 24.85
C ILE A 479 -9.85 8.34 26.06
N ARG A 480 -9.34 9.51 26.45
CA ARG A 480 -9.84 10.31 27.58
C ARG A 480 -10.22 11.71 27.12
N ARG A 481 -11.34 12.22 27.63
CA ARG A 481 -11.68 13.65 27.51
C ARG A 481 -10.93 14.45 28.57
N SER A 482 -10.65 15.72 28.30
CA SER A 482 -10.01 16.65 29.24
C SER A 482 -10.70 16.73 30.63
N SER A 483 -11.98 16.35 30.72
CA SER A 483 -12.76 16.26 31.97
C SER A 483 -12.56 14.95 32.77
N ARG A 484 -11.49 14.19 32.54
CA ARG A 484 -11.12 12.91 33.21
C ARG A 484 -12.06 11.72 32.97
N LYS A 485 -13.20 11.86 32.27
CA LYS A 485 -14.06 10.71 31.93
C LYS A 485 -13.42 9.89 30.81
N LYS A 486 -13.26 8.58 31.04
CA LYS A 486 -12.80 7.62 30.03
C LYS A 486 -13.88 7.45 28.98
N ILE A 487 -13.54 7.64 27.70
CA ILE A 487 -14.47 7.50 26.58
C ILE A 487 -14.37 6.07 26.02
N PHE A 488 -13.15 5.57 25.85
CA PHE A 488 -12.91 4.26 25.23
C PHE A 488 -11.73 3.55 25.88
N SER A 489 -11.82 2.22 26.02
CA SER A 489 -10.70 1.35 26.38
C SER A 489 -10.76 0.08 25.56
N SER A 490 -9.68 -0.22 24.85
CA SER A 490 -9.60 -1.38 23.97
C SER A 490 -9.48 -2.68 24.78
N GLN A 491 -10.54 -3.49 24.77
CA GLN A 491 -10.50 -4.87 25.29
C GLN A 491 -9.78 -5.84 24.35
N TYR A 492 -9.54 -5.43 23.10
CA TYR A 492 -8.89 -6.25 22.08
C TYR A 492 -7.49 -6.72 22.49
N ILE A 493 -6.73 -5.86 23.15
CA ILE A 493 -5.39 -6.21 23.65
C ILE A 493 -5.49 -7.29 24.75
N LEU A 494 -6.46 -7.14 25.66
CA LEU A 494 -6.72 -8.14 26.70
C LEU A 494 -7.11 -9.49 26.08
N CYS A 495 -7.94 -9.46 25.04
CA CYS A 495 -8.36 -10.66 24.31
C CYS A 495 -7.20 -11.37 23.62
N LYS A 496 -6.23 -10.63 23.05
CA LYS A 496 -5.00 -11.25 22.51
C LYS A 496 -4.25 -12.04 23.58
N PHE A 497 -4.06 -11.45 24.76
CA PHE A 497 -3.42 -12.15 25.89
C PHE A 497 -4.26 -13.35 26.34
N PHE A 498 -5.59 -13.20 26.42
CA PHE A 498 -6.49 -14.30 26.78
C PHE A 498 -6.42 -15.46 25.78
N ILE A 499 -6.40 -15.19 24.48
CA ILE A 499 -6.23 -16.22 23.44
C ILE A 499 -4.87 -16.89 23.56
N ALA A 500 -3.79 -16.12 23.78
CA ALA A 500 -2.45 -16.68 23.91
C ALA A 500 -2.34 -17.63 25.11
N TYR A 501 -2.76 -17.18 26.29
CA TYR A 501 -2.72 -18.00 27.51
C TYR A 501 -3.75 -19.12 27.51
N GLY A 502 -4.93 -18.86 26.95
CA GLY A 502 -5.99 -19.86 26.77
C GLY A 502 -5.55 -21.01 25.87
N SER A 503 -4.84 -20.73 24.77
CA SER A 503 -4.23 -21.76 23.92
C SER A 503 -3.16 -22.56 24.66
N ILE A 504 -2.34 -21.93 25.50
CA ILE A 504 -1.37 -22.68 26.33
C ILE A 504 -2.09 -23.66 27.26
N PHE A 505 -3.13 -23.20 27.97
CA PHE A 505 -3.90 -24.04 28.87
C PHE A 505 -4.65 -25.16 28.15
N LEU A 506 -5.30 -24.84 27.02
CA LEU A 506 -6.01 -25.81 26.18
C LEU A 506 -5.05 -26.87 25.64
N GLY A 507 -3.88 -26.46 25.16
CA GLY A 507 -2.85 -27.37 24.68
C GLY A 507 -2.38 -28.35 25.75
N LEU A 508 -2.09 -27.85 26.96
CA LEU A 508 -1.75 -28.69 28.12
C LEU A 508 -2.88 -29.67 28.48
N PHE A 509 -4.11 -29.19 28.51
CA PHE A 509 -5.29 -30.00 28.83
C PHE A 509 -5.49 -31.15 27.84
N LEU A 510 -5.38 -30.89 26.54
CA LEU A 510 -5.50 -31.92 25.50
C LEU A 510 -4.40 -32.99 25.58
N MET A 511 -3.17 -32.58 25.95
CA MET A 511 -2.07 -33.51 26.16
C MET A 511 -2.31 -34.42 27.38
N ILE A 512 -2.87 -33.87 28.47
CA ILE A 512 -3.21 -34.63 29.68
C ILE A 512 -4.37 -35.60 29.41
N LEU A 513 -5.38 -35.19 28.64
CA LEU A 513 -6.49 -36.06 28.26
C LEU A 513 -6.01 -37.30 27.48
N GLN A 514 -5.11 -37.11 26.51
CA GLN A 514 -4.55 -38.22 25.74
C GLN A 514 -3.81 -39.25 26.62
N GLN A 515 -3.15 -38.81 27.70
CA GLN A 515 -2.48 -39.71 28.65
C GLN A 515 -3.44 -40.50 29.55
N ARG A 516 -4.71 -40.12 29.61
CA ARG A 516 -5.75 -40.85 30.36
C ARG A 516 -6.51 -41.86 29.50
N GLU A 517 -6.50 -41.69 28.19
CA GLU A 517 -7.20 -42.55 27.23
C GLU A 517 -6.35 -43.69 26.67
N GLY A 518 -5.01 -43.58 26.76
CA GLY A 518 -4.06 -44.66 26.44
C GLY A 518 -3.46 -45.23 27.71
#